data_AF-A0A6P0YB61-F1
#
_entry.id   AF-A0A6P0YB61-F1
#
_cell.length_a   1.000
_cell.length_b   1.000
_cell.length_c   1.000
_cell.angle_alpha   90.00
_cell.angle_beta   90.00
_cell.angle_gamma   90.00
#
_symmetry.space_group_name_H-M   'P 1'
#
loop_
_entity.id
_entity.type
_entity.pdbx_description
1 polymer ?
#
loop_
_entity_poly.entity_id
_entity_poly.type
_entity_poly.pdbx_seq_one_letter_code
_entity_poly.pdbx_strand_id
1 'polypeptide(L)'
;MVSGSTDGILRIWHFEGTLLKSLNTHEANVLSVSFSPDGKVLVSAASDGKIILWNLNLDNLLIETCQQVYDYLQTNPNVSESDQLISCPFE
;
A
#
# COMPACT_ATOMS: atom_id res chain seq x y z
N MET A 1 -10.09 2.09 0.09
CA MET A 1 -10.70 3.41 -0.21
C MET A 1 -9.97 4.51 0.55
N VAL A 2 -9.92 5.74 0.03
CA VAL A 2 -9.29 6.87 0.73
C VAL A 2 -10.22 8.06 0.77
N SER A 3 -10.22 8.75 1.91
CA SER A 3 -10.97 9.99 2.12
C SER A 3 -10.05 11.07 2.67
N GLY A 4 -10.14 12.29 2.13
CA GLY A 4 -9.58 13.49 2.73
C GLY A 4 -10.61 14.16 3.64
N SER A 5 -10.14 14.81 4.70
CA SER A 5 -10.99 15.48 5.69
C SER A 5 -10.54 16.92 5.94
N THR A 6 -11.42 17.72 6.53
CA THR A 6 -11.16 19.12 6.87
C THR A 6 -10.12 19.28 7.98
N ASP A 7 -9.85 18.22 8.73
CA ASP A 7 -8.76 18.17 9.73
C ASP A 7 -7.36 17.99 9.11
N GLY A 8 -7.24 17.97 7.77
CA GLY A 8 -5.94 17.74 7.08
C GLY A 8 -5.47 16.28 7.08
N ILE A 9 -6.31 15.37 7.60
CA ILE A 9 -6.00 13.96 7.75
C ILE A 9 -6.57 13.16 6.58
N LEU A 10 -5.73 12.34 5.98
CA LEU A 10 -6.15 11.30 5.03
C LEU A 10 -6.42 10.00 5.79
N ARG A 11 -7.57 9.40 5.54
CA ARG A 11 -7.95 8.11 6.13
C ARG A 11 -8.05 7.06 5.04
N ILE A 12 -7.42 5.92 5.29
CA ILE A 12 -7.44 4.74 4.44
C ILE A 12 -8.36 3.72 5.07
N TRP A 13 -9.30 3.22 4.28
CA TRP A 13 -10.35 2.31 4.71
C TRP A 13 -10.28 1.00 3.95
N HIS A 14 -10.55 -0.09 4.68
CA HIS A 14 -10.95 -1.36 4.09
C HIS A 14 -12.32 -1.19 3.40
N PHE A 15 -12.62 -1.99 2.39
CA PHE A 15 -13.89 -1.88 1.66
C PHE A 15 -15.10 -2.20 2.56
N GLU A 16 -14.89 -3.00 3.61
CA GLU A 16 -15.90 -3.31 4.63
C GLU A 16 -16.12 -2.17 5.65
N GLY A 17 -15.42 -1.05 5.50
CA GLY A 17 -15.58 0.14 6.36
C GLY A 17 -14.63 0.21 7.56
N THR A 18 -13.74 -0.76 7.74
CA THR A 18 -12.71 -0.73 8.80
C THR A 18 -11.63 0.32 8.48
N LEU A 19 -11.32 1.20 9.44
CA LEU A 19 -10.23 2.15 9.31
C LEU A 19 -8.89 1.41 9.40
N LEU A 20 -8.09 1.47 8.33
CA LEU A 20 -6.77 0.83 8.28
C LEU A 20 -5.66 1.77 8.76
N LYS A 21 -5.70 3.03 8.32
CA LYS A 21 -4.65 3.99 8.64
C LYS A 21 -5.14 5.43 8.58
N SER A 22 -4.60 6.26 9.47
CA SER A 22 -4.73 7.71 9.45
C SER A 22 -3.37 8.33 9.16
N LEU A 23 -3.33 9.22 8.18
CA LEU A 23 -2.13 9.93 7.74
C LEU A 23 -2.32 11.42 8.02
N ASN A 24 -1.51 11.97 8.92
CA ASN A 24 -1.43 13.41 9.13
C ASN A 24 -0.63 13.99 7.96
N THR A 25 -1.34 14.62 7.02
CA THR A 25 -0.73 14.99 5.73
C THR A 25 -0.64 16.47 5.55
N HIS A 26 -1.73 17.19 5.79
CA HIS A 26 -1.81 18.62 5.52
C HIS A 26 -2.17 19.36 6.80
N GLU A 27 -1.80 20.63 6.89
CA GLU A 27 -2.13 21.49 8.03
C GLU A 27 -3.49 22.17 7.86
N ALA A 28 -4.14 21.96 6.72
CA ALA A 28 -5.43 22.52 6.36
C ALA A 28 -6.30 21.51 5.58
N ASN A 29 -7.51 21.93 5.20
CA ASN A 29 -8.50 21.09 4.53
C ASN A 29 -7.90 20.38 3.31
N VAL A 30 -8.01 19.05 3.29
CA VAL A 30 -7.73 18.27 2.08
C VAL A 30 -8.86 18.52 1.09
N LEU A 31 -8.53 19.12 -0.06
CA LEU A 31 -9.51 19.51 -1.08
C LEU A 31 -9.67 18.42 -2.13
N SER A 32 -8.61 17.65 -2.41
CA SER A 32 -8.64 16.62 -3.43
C SER A 32 -7.66 15.49 -3.11
N VAL A 33 -8.05 14.29 -3.53
CA VAL A 33 -7.27 13.07 -3.37
C VAL A 33 -7.45 12.24 -4.63
N SER A 34 -6.36 11.70 -5.17
CA SER A 34 -6.42 10.83 -6.33
C SER A 34 -5.35 9.75 -6.29
N PHE A 35 -5.71 8.57 -6.77
CA PHE A 35 -4.78 7.47 -6.98
C PHE A 35 -4.25 7.52 -8.40
N SER A 36 -2.99 7.14 -8.59
CA SER A 36 -2.51 6.74 -9.89
C SER A 36 -3.31 5.52 -10.39
N PRO A 37 -3.49 5.36 -11.71
CA PRO A 37 -4.24 4.22 -12.25
C PRO A 37 -3.68 2.85 -11.85
N ASP A 38 -2.38 2.78 -11.57
CA ASP A 38 -1.69 1.57 -11.09
C ASP A 38 -1.78 1.36 -9.57
N GLY A 39 -2.38 2.30 -8.83
CA GLY A 39 -2.51 2.26 -7.38
C GLY A 39 -1.20 2.46 -6.59
N LYS A 40 -0.06 2.66 -7.27
CA LYS A 40 1.26 2.77 -6.63
C LYS A 40 1.51 4.15 -6.01
N VAL A 41 0.79 5.17 -6.43
CA VAL A 41 0.96 6.54 -5.95
C VAL A 41 -0.40 7.10 -5.54
N LEU A 42 -0.41 7.77 -4.39
CA LEU A 42 -1.55 8.57 -3.93
C LEU A 42 -1.12 10.03 -3.87
N VAL A 43 -1.92 10.91 -4.47
CA VAL A 43 -1.70 12.36 -4.43
C VAL A 43 -2.80 13.00 -3.61
N SER A 44 -2.41 13.94 -2.75
CA SER A 44 -3.35 14.80 -2.03
C SER A 44 -2.99 16.26 -2.14
N ALA A 45 -4.00 17.10 -2.31
CA ALA A 45 -3.87 18.56 -2.39
C ALA A 45 -4.76 19.21 -1.34
N ALA A 46 -4.24 20.24 -0.67
CA ALA A 46 -4.92 20.92 0.42
C ALA A 46 -4.92 22.45 0.24
N SER A 47 -5.74 23.11 1.06
CA SER A 47 -5.87 24.57 1.08
C SER A 47 -4.66 25.29 1.67
N ASP A 48 -3.70 24.57 2.25
CA ASP A 48 -2.40 25.10 2.69
C ASP A 48 -1.45 25.36 1.50
N GLY A 49 -1.91 25.09 0.27
CA GLY A 49 -1.15 25.28 -0.96
C GLY A 49 -0.17 24.15 -1.25
N LYS A 50 -0.17 23.06 -0.45
CA LYS A 50 0.74 21.93 -0.62
C LYS A 50 0.08 20.80 -1.41
N ILE A 51 0.92 20.10 -2.16
CA ILE A 51 0.60 18.82 -2.80
C ILE A 51 1.57 17.80 -2.23
N ILE A 52 1.05 16.68 -1.72
CA ILE A 52 1.86 15.60 -1.16
C ILE A 52 1.63 14.35 -2.00
N LEU A 53 2.75 13.69 -2.35
CA LEU A 53 2.75 12.40 -3.01
C LEU A 53 3.16 11.32 -2.02
N TRP A 54 2.37 10.26 -1.98
CA TRP A 54 2.60 9.06 -1.18
C TRP A 54 2.94 7.93 -2.12
N ASN A 55 4.14 7.39 -1.96
CA ASN A 55 4.53 6.16 -2.62
C ASN A 55 3.94 4.98 -1.84
N LEU A 56 2.95 4.33 -2.43
CA LEU A 56 2.31 3.11 -1.93
C LEU A 56 2.86 1.87 -2.63
N ASN A 57 4.00 1.98 -3.32
CA ASN A 57 4.58 0.85 -4.01
C ASN A 57 4.97 -0.26 -3.01
N LEU A 58 4.20 -1.35 -3.05
CA LEU A 58 4.39 -2.55 -2.24
C LEU A 58 5.43 -3.50 -2.84
N ASP A 59 6.04 -3.17 -3.99
CA ASP A 59 7.08 -4.00 -4.61
C ASP A 59 8.21 -4.31 -3.60
N ASN A 60 8.59 -3.35 -2.74
CA ASN A 60 9.56 -3.61 -1.67
C ASN A 60 9.04 -4.59 -0.61
N LEU A 61 7.75 -4.54 -0.27
CA LEU A 61 7.16 -5.47 0.70
C LEU A 61 7.08 -6.89 0.11
N LEU A 62 6.81 -7.02 -1.19
CA LEU A 62 6.86 -8.29 -1.91
C LEU A 62 8.28 -8.86 -1.93
N ILE A 63 9.30 -8.00 -2.07
CA ILE A 63 10.71 -8.41 -1.97
C ILE A 63 11.06 -8.84 -0.54
N GLU A 64 10.69 -8.05 0.48
CA GLU A 64 10.97 -8.34 1.90
C GLU A 64 10.33 -9.65 2.37
N THR A 65 9.15 -9.99 1.85
CA THR A 65 8.43 -11.21 2.22
C THR A 65 8.74 -12.41 1.33
N CYS A 66 9.49 -12.22 0.24
CA CYS A 66 9.77 -13.29 -0.71
C CYS A 66 10.48 -14.49 -0.05
N GLN A 67 11.42 -14.23 0.87
CA GLN A 67 12.11 -15.27 1.62
C GLN A 67 11.16 -16.10 2.50
N GLN A 68 10.15 -15.46 3.10
CA GLN A 68 9.17 -16.18 3.92
C GLN A 68 8.28 -17.11 3.07
N VAL A 69 7.90 -16.64 1.88
CA VAL A 69 7.14 -17.46 0.93
C VAL A 69 8.00 -18.60 0.41
N TYR A 70 9.26 -18.34 0.06
CA TYR A 70 10.21 -19.36 -0.37
C TYR A 70 10.43 -20.45 0.69
N ASP A 71 10.69 -20.07 1.94
CA ASP A 71 10.86 -20.99 3.07
C ASP A 71 9.62 -21.88 3.28
N TYR A 72 8.42 -21.29 3.17
CA TYR A 72 7.16 -22.02 3.30
C TYR A 72 6.98 -23.04 2.17
N LEU A 73 7.27 -22.66 0.92
CA LEU A 73 7.12 -23.53 -0.24
C LEU A 73 8.07 -24.74 -0.18
N GLN A 74 9.26 -24.58 0.40
CA GLN A 74 10.22 -25.68 0.57
C GLN A 74 9.89 -26.61 1.74
N THR A 75 9.25 -26.10 2.79
CA THR A 75 9.05 -26.86 4.04
C THR A 75 7.66 -27.47 4.18
N ASN A 76 6.68 -27.03 3.38
CA ASN A 76 5.31 -27.51 3.47
C ASN A 76 5.10 -28.78 2.61
N PRO A 77 4.69 -29.92 3.19
CA PRO A 77 4.43 -31.14 2.42
C PRO A 77 3.14 -31.11 1.57
N ASN A 78 2.30 -30.08 1.70
CA ASN A 78 1.00 -29.97 1.01
C ASN A 78 1.03 -29.09 -0.25
N VAL A 79 2.21 -28.65 -0.71
CA VAL A 79 2.35 -27.86 -1.95
C VAL A 79 2.73 -28.73 -3.12
N SER A 80 2.30 -28.31 -4.32
CA SER A 80 2.58 -29.03 -5.56
C SER A 80 4.06 -28.92 -5.94
N GLU A 81 4.58 -29.90 -6.70
CA GLU A 81 5.97 -29.87 -7.17
C GLU A 81 6.26 -28.62 -8.04
N SER A 82 5.27 -28.10 -8.75
CA SER A 82 5.44 -26.85 -9.52
C SER A 82 5.63 -25.63 -8.64
N ASP A 83 5.00 -25.60 -7.46
CA ASP A 83 5.13 -24.46 -6.54
C ASP A 83 6.48 -24.47 -5.80
N GLN A 84 7.10 -25.65 -5.65
CA GLN A 84 8.45 -25.79 -5.07
C GLN A 84 9.56 -25.24 -5.98
N LEU A 85 9.25 -25.00 -7.26
CA LEU A 85 10.18 -24.43 -8.25
C LEU A 85 10.10 -22.90 -8.34
N ILE A 86 9.20 -22.27 -7.58
CA ILE A 86 9.06 -20.81 -7.56
C ILE A 86 10.27 -20.22 -6.81
N SER A 87 11.05 -19.39 -7.51
CA SER A 87 12.19 -18.68 -6.96
C SER A 87 11.87 -17.20 -6.69
N CYS A 88 12.64 -16.58 -5.80
CA CYS A 88 12.57 -15.14 -5.61
C CYS A 88 13.12 -14.38 -6.83
N PRO A 89 12.50 -13.27 -7.27
CA PRO A 89 12.84 -12.60 -8.53
C PRO A 89 14.23 -11.91 -8.57
N PHE A 90 15.09 -12.09 -7.55
CA PHE A 90 16.37 -11.39 -7.41
C PHE A 90 17.47 -12.26 -6.78
N GLU A 91 17.61 -13.52 -7.23
CA GLU A 91 18.91 -14.22 -7.16
C GLU A 91 19.79 -13.85 -8.37
#